data_AF-A0A744C5C9-F1
#
_entry.id   AF-A0A744C5C9-F1
#
_cell.length_a   1.000
_cell.length_b   1.000
_cell.length_c   1.000
_cell.angle_alpha   90.00
_cell.angle_beta   90.00
_cell.angle_gamma   90.00
#
_symmetry.space_group_name_H-M   'P 1'
#
loop_
_entity.id
_entity.type
_entity.pdbx_description
1 polymer ?
#
loop_
_entity_poly.entity_id
_entity_poly.type
_entity_poly.pdbx_seq_one_letter_code
_entity_poly.pdbx_strand_id
1 'polypeptide(L)'
;MKETTARHDVLLNTYQRWLSDLTSIAIKNGMCHPNVQSSHGLTLSALYFPEAGAVTAVVPQSLYRMIYGKTRPDPLSIQRDFLISLDINTELLFTHAGLEGVLLSECVRLKQNHLASKLRHLLTRVRSRELRQKLIWLCWYDLMMGAPVDDWLDMLALADDVQITTWLIHRQEENTVLTDLMDEYVMFMHY
;
A
#
# COMPACT_ATOMS: atom_id res chain seq x y z
N MET A 1 26.94 8.59 -23.34
CA MET A 1 26.43 7.34 -22.73
C MET A 1 24.98 7.57 -22.38
N LYS A 2 24.04 6.81 -22.94
CA LYS A 2 22.65 6.82 -22.47
C LYS A 2 22.65 6.12 -21.11
N GLU A 3 22.25 6.81 -20.05
CA GLU A 3 21.95 6.15 -18.77
C GLU A 3 20.93 5.04 -19.06
N THR A 4 21.34 3.78 -18.90
CA THR A 4 20.40 2.66 -18.84
C THR A 4 19.61 2.82 -17.55
N THR A 5 18.45 3.45 -17.63
CA THR A 5 17.51 3.58 -16.52
C THR A 5 17.13 2.18 -16.03
N ALA A 6 17.33 1.90 -14.74
CA ALA A 6 16.97 0.61 -14.18
C ALA A 6 15.45 0.40 -14.22
N ARG A 7 14.99 -0.84 -14.35
CA ARG A 7 13.55 -1.13 -14.48
C ARG A 7 12.80 -0.76 -13.20
N HIS A 8 13.39 -0.99 -12.04
CA HIS A 8 12.82 -0.58 -10.77
C HIS A 8 12.63 0.93 -10.66
N ASP A 9 13.54 1.74 -11.22
CA ASP A 9 13.40 3.20 -11.25
C ASP A 9 12.23 3.61 -12.13
N VAL A 10 12.09 2.97 -13.31
CA VAL A 10 10.93 3.23 -14.19
C VAL A 10 9.63 2.90 -13.47
N LEU A 11 9.57 1.75 -12.79
CA LEU A 11 8.39 1.32 -12.04
C LEU A 11 8.03 2.29 -10.91
N LEU A 12 9.01 2.59 -10.04
CA LEU A 12 8.84 3.46 -8.90
C LEU A 12 8.41 4.86 -9.34
N ASN A 13 9.08 5.44 -10.33
CA ASN A 13 8.74 6.76 -10.86
C ASN A 13 7.34 6.80 -11.49
N THR A 14 6.90 5.71 -12.10
CA THR A 14 5.57 5.64 -12.71
C THR A 14 4.48 5.63 -11.64
N TYR A 15 4.60 4.78 -10.61
CA TYR A 15 3.66 4.81 -9.49
C TYR A 15 3.68 6.14 -8.73
N GLN A 16 4.87 6.68 -8.45
CA GLN A 16 5.02 7.94 -7.73
C GLN A 16 4.34 9.07 -8.49
N ARG A 17 4.49 9.12 -9.83
CA ARG A 17 3.80 10.12 -10.66
C ARG A 17 2.29 10.00 -10.55
N TRP A 18 1.74 8.80 -10.76
CA TRP A 18 0.30 8.56 -10.64
C TRP A 18 -0.26 9.00 -9.28
N LEU A 19 0.40 8.58 -8.20
CA LEU A 19 -0.01 8.91 -6.84
C LEU A 19 0.09 10.41 -6.57
N SER A 20 1.19 11.05 -6.95
CA SER A 20 1.41 12.49 -6.75
C SER A 20 0.44 13.35 -7.56
N ASP A 21 0.14 12.98 -8.81
CA ASP A 21 -0.79 13.73 -9.66
C ASP A 21 -2.21 13.70 -9.10
N LEU A 22 -2.72 12.52 -8.73
CA LEU A 22 -4.03 12.37 -8.11
C LEU A 22 -4.12 13.10 -6.77
N THR A 23 -3.06 13.02 -5.97
CA THR A 23 -2.97 13.73 -4.69
C THR A 23 -2.95 15.24 -4.87
N SER A 24 -2.23 15.75 -5.89
CA SER A 24 -2.23 17.17 -6.22
C SER A 24 -3.63 17.65 -6.60
N ILE A 25 -4.36 16.87 -7.40
CA ILE A 25 -5.74 17.17 -7.77
C ILE A 25 -6.64 17.19 -6.52
N ALA A 26 -6.53 16.18 -5.65
CA ALA A 26 -7.32 16.12 -4.42
C ALA A 26 -7.07 17.32 -3.49
N ILE A 27 -5.80 17.70 -3.27
CA ILE A 27 -5.43 18.87 -2.46
C ILE A 27 -5.98 20.17 -3.07
N LYS A 28 -5.82 20.37 -4.38
CA LYS A 28 -6.29 21.59 -5.07
C LYS A 28 -7.80 21.78 -4.98
N ASN A 29 -8.54 20.68 -4.90
CA ASN A 29 -10.00 20.70 -4.74
C ASN A 29 -10.44 20.62 -3.27
N GLY A 30 -9.51 20.72 -2.32
CA GLY A 30 -9.81 20.70 -0.88
C GLY A 30 -10.39 19.37 -0.39
N MET A 31 -10.04 18.24 -1.03
CA MET A 31 -10.48 16.90 -0.64
C MET A 31 -9.53 16.20 0.36
N CYS A 32 -8.33 16.75 0.50
CA CYS A 32 -7.27 16.28 1.41
C CYS A 32 -6.42 17.47 1.87
N HIS A 33 -5.82 17.35 3.05
CA HIS A 33 -4.83 18.27 3.56
C HIS A 33 -3.48 18.12 2.82
N PRO A 34 -2.74 19.21 2.54
CA PRO A 34 -1.46 19.15 1.83
C PRO A 34 -0.42 18.19 2.44
N ASN A 35 -0.44 18.02 3.76
CA ASN A 35 0.49 17.15 4.47
C ASN A 35 0.34 15.66 4.11
N VAL A 36 -0.75 15.23 3.47
CA VAL A 36 -0.91 13.84 3.01
C VAL A 36 0.24 13.40 2.08
N GLN A 37 0.89 14.36 1.40
CA GLN A 37 2.04 14.10 0.54
C GLN A 37 3.20 13.42 1.30
N SER A 38 3.34 13.63 2.61
CA SER A 38 4.38 12.98 3.41
C SER A 38 4.19 11.45 3.48
N SER A 39 2.94 11.00 3.41
CA SER A 39 2.55 9.58 3.44
C SER A 39 2.50 8.94 2.05
N HIS A 40 2.56 9.75 0.99
CA HIS A 40 2.50 9.30 -0.41
C HIS A 40 3.87 9.19 -1.09
N GLY A 41 4.95 9.26 -0.30
CA GLY A 41 6.27 8.84 -0.76
C GLY A 41 6.32 7.32 -0.91
N LEU A 42 6.81 6.84 -2.05
CA LEU A 42 6.98 5.42 -2.34
C LEU A 42 8.46 5.04 -2.34
N THR A 43 8.75 3.77 -2.08
CA THR A 43 10.10 3.19 -2.15
C THR A 43 10.04 1.74 -2.59
N LEU A 44 11.19 1.15 -2.89
CA LEU A 44 11.29 -0.28 -3.16
C LEU A 44 11.55 -1.05 -1.88
N SER A 45 10.86 -2.18 -1.71
CA SER A 45 11.08 -3.12 -0.62
C SER A 45 10.57 -4.51 -1.03
N ALA A 46 10.58 -5.45 -0.09
CA ALA A 46 9.97 -6.76 -0.27
C ALA A 46 8.55 -6.78 0.29
N LEU A 47 7.64 -7.41 -0.45
CA LEU A 47 6.41 -7.97 0.11
C LEU A 47 6.56 -9.47 0.20
N TYR A 48 5.98 -10.06 1.24
CA TYR A 48 6.06 -11.48 1.52
C TYR A 48 4.71 -12.12 1.27
N PHE A 49 4.69 -13.12 0.40
CA PHE A 49 3.50 -13.91 0.10
C PHE A 49 3.75 -15.37 0.46
N PRO A 50 2.76 -16.11 0.97
CA PRO A 50 2.94 -17.51 1.39
C PRO A 50 3.55 -18.41 0.32
N GLU A 51 3.12 -18.27 -0.94
CA GLU A 51 3.57 -19.12 -2.05
C GLU A 51 4.83 -18.60 -2.76
N ALA A 52 5.02 -17.28 -2.81
CA ALA A 52 6.08 -16.64 -3.60
C ALA A 52 7.30 -16.20 -2.76
N GLY A 53 7.18 -16.20 -1.43
CA GLY A 53 8.20 -15.67 -0.54
C GLY A 53 8.37 -14.16 -0.68
N ALA A 54 9.60 -13.68 -0.49
CA ALA A 54 9.95 -12.26 -0.59
C ALA A 54 10.05 -11.81 -2.06
N VAL A 55 9.20 -10.87 -2.47
CA VAL A 55 9.11 -10.36 -3.83
C VAL A 55 9.31 -8.84 -3.85
N THR A 56 10.13 -8.34 -4.77
CA THR A 56 10.38 -6.91 -4.92
C THR A 56 9.13 -6.16 -5.37
N ALA A 57 8.75 -5.15 -4.59
CA ALA A 57 7.55 -4.35 -4.77
C ALA A 57 7.80 -2.88 -4.49
N VAL A 58 6.88 -2.04 -4.96
CA VAL A 58 6.79 -0.64 -4.57
C VAL A 58 5.88 -0.54 -3.34
N VAL A 59 6.39 0.06 -2.26
CA VAL A 59 5.70 0.13 -0.97
C VAL A 59 5.67 1.58 -0.44
N PRO A 60 4.78 1.90 0.52
CA PRO A 60 4.81 3.20 1.21
C PRO A 60 6.12 3.42 1.97
N GLN A 61 6.78 4.55 1.72
CA GLN A 61 8.07 4.89 2.32
C GLN A 61 7.95 5.12 3.83
N SER A 62 6.82 5.64 4.30
CA SER A 62 6.50 5.80 5.73
C SER A 62 6.56 4.47 6.48
N LEU A 63 5.89 3.43 5.94
CA LEU A 63 5.91 2.07 6.50
C LEU A 63 7.30 1.45 6.43
N TYR A 64 7.99 1.60 5.29
CA TYR A 64 9.36 1.14 5.18
C TYR A 64 10.25 1.74 6.28
N ARG A 65 10.14 3.05 6.53
CA ARG A 65 10.92 3.73 7.56
C ARG A 65 10.54 3.31 8.97
N MET A 66 9.28 2.99 9.21
CA MET A 66 8.82 2.47 10.49
C MET A 66 9.43 1.08 10.77
N ILE A 67 9.42 0.19 9.77
CA ILE A 67 9.87 -1.21 9.93
C ILE A 67 11.40 -1.33 9.95
N TYR A 68 12.09 -0.63 9.03
CA TYR A 68 13.54 -0.81 8.80
C TYR A 68 14.39 0.39 9.25
N GLY A 69 13.76 1.48 9.72
CA GLY A 69 14.43 2.71 10.11
C GLY A 69 14.73 3.64 8.92
N LYS A 70 15.64 4.62 9.14
CA LYS A 70 16.02 5.62 8.11
C LYS A 70 17.05 5.11 7.09
N THR A 71 17.28 3.81 7.05
CA THR A 71 18.18 3.18 6.08
C THR A 71 17.63 3.35 4.67
N ARG A 72 18.51 3.47 3.68
CA ARG A 72 18.08 3.37 2.28
C ARG A 72 17.92 1.88 1.95
N PRO A 73 16.93 1.50 1.11
CA PRO A 73 16.86 0.15 0.60
C PRO A 73 18.18 -0.26 -0.06
N ASP A 74 18.59 -1.50 0.17
CA ASP A 74 19.77 -2.04 -0.50
C ASP A 74 19.58 -2.02 -2.02
N PRO A 75 20.64 -1.71 -2.79
CA PRO A 75 20.55 -1.72 -4.24
C PRO A 75 20.10 -3.08 -4.78
N LEU A 76 19.15 -3.05 -5.71
CA LEU A 76 18.74 -4.25 -6.42
C LEU A 76 19.88 -4.74 -7.32
N SER A 77 20.13 -6.05 -7.31
CA SER A 77 21.06 -6.65 -8.27
C SER A 77 20.49 -6.53 -9.69
N ILE A 78 21.38 -6.40 -10.68
CA ILE A 78 20.99 -6.29 -12.10
C ILE A 78 20.06 -7.44 -12.53
N GLN A 79 20.34 -8.67 -12.09
CA GLN A 79 19.52 -9.84 -12.38
C GLN A 79 18.10 -9.72 -11.82
N ARG A 80 17.95 -9.25 -10.57
CA ARG A 80 16.64 -9.03 -9.95
C ARG A 80 15.89 -7.89 -10.64
N ASP A 81 16.60 -6.83 -11.03
CA ASP A 81 16.01 -5.71 -11.76
C ASP A 81 15.39 -6.15 -13.09
N PHE A 82 16.07 -7.01 -13.85
CA PHE A 82 15.54 -7.55 -15.11
C PHE A 82 14.25 -8.36 -14.95
N LEU A 83 14.02 -8.98 -13.78
CA LEU A 83 12.82 -9.76 -13.48
C LEU A 83 11.62 -8.86 -13.08
N ILE A 84 11.83 -7.56 -12.88
CA ILE A 84 10.75 -6.65 -12.51
C ILE A 84 9.81 -6.45 -13.70
N SER A 85 8.58 -6.93 -13.55
CA SER A 85 7.47 -6.56 -14.44
C SER A 85 7.15 -5.08 -14.27
N LEU A 86 6.91 -4.40 -15.40
CA LEU A 86 6.43 -3.01 -15.46
C LEU A 86 4.93 -2.94 -15.76
N ASP A 87 4.22 -4.06 -15.65
CA ASP A 87 2.79 -4.19 -15.99
C ASP A 87 1.92 -3.57 -14.88
N ILE A 88 1.96 -2.25 -14.80
CA ILE A 88 1.14 -1.45 -13.87
C ILE A 88 -0.31 -1.48 -14.33
N ASN A 89 -1.23 -1.72 -13.39
CA ASN A 89 -2.65 -1.65 -13.66
C ASN A 89 -3.15 -0.20 -13.46
N THR A 90 -3.16 0.57 -14.54
CA THR A 90 -3.58 1.97 -14.52
C THR A 90 -5.05 2.17 -14.20
N GLU A 91 -5.91 1.20 -14.52
CA GLU A 91 -7.34 1.24 -14.16
C GLU A 91 -7.51 1.22 -12.64
N LEU A 92 -6.77 0.35 -11.93
CA LEU A 92 -6.80 0.31 -10.47
C LEU A 92 -6.24 1.59 -9.85
N LEU A 93 -5.16 2.13 -10.42
CA LEU A 93 -4.61 3.42 -9.97
C LEU A 93 -5.59 4.58 -10.14
N PHE A 94 -6.39 4.56 -11.21
CA PHE A 94 -7.37 5.60 -11.47
C PHE A 94 -8.65 5.46 -10.63
N THR A 95 -9.13 4.23 -10.44
CA THR A 95 -10.41 3.95 -9.77
C THR A 95 -10.31 3.88 -8.23
N HIS A 96 -9.12 3.61 -7.70
CA HIS A 96 -8.87 3.53 -6.26
C HIS A 96 -7.89 4.63 -5.83
N ALA A 97 -8.34 5.52 -4.94
CA ALA A 97 -7.55 6.68 -4.53
C ALA A 97 -6.37 6.31 -3.61
N GLY A 98 -5.27 7.04 -3.75
CA GLY A 98 -4.14 7.01 -2.81
C GLY A 98 -3.40 5.67 -2.79
N LEU A 99 -3.00 5.25 -1.59
CA LEU A 99 -2.24 4.01 -1.38
C LEU A 99 -3.04 2.73 -1.68
N GLU A 100 -4.37 2.82 -1.77
CA GLU A 100 -5.21 1.69 -2.15
C GLU A 100 -4.95 1.22 -3.58
N GLY A 101 -4.95 2.16 -4.54
CA GLY A 101 -4.71 1.85 -5.95
C GLY A 101 -3.32 1.27 -6.17
N VAL A 102 -2.32 1.81 -5.48
CA VAL A 102 -0.94 1.30 -5.53
C VAL A 102 -0.88 -0.13 -5.01
N LEU A 103 -1.51 -0.42 -3.85
CA LEU A 103 -1.53 -1.77 -3.27
C LEU A 103 -2.16 -2.77 -4.22
N LEU A 104 -3.35 -2.45 -4.73
CA LEU A 104 -4.09 -3.34 -5.63
C LEU A 104 -3.35 -3.56 -6.95
N SER A 105 -2.77 -2.51 -7.52
CA SER A 105 -1.95 -2.61 -8.73
C SER A 105 -0.70 -3.46 -8.48
N GLU A 106 -0.02 -3.31 -7.34
CA GLU A 106 1.13 -4.13 -6.98
C GLU A 106 0.75 -5.60 -6.82
N CYS A 107 -0.36 -5.92 -6.14
CA CYS A 107 -0.83 -7.30 -6.04
C CYS A 107 -1.07 -7.91 -7.43
N VAL A 108 -1.73 -7.20 -8.36
CA VAL A 108 -1.97 -7.69 -9.72
C VAL A 108 -0.67 -7.85 -10.52
N ARG A 109 0.23 -6.87 -10.45
CA ARG A 109 1.54 -6.91 -11.12
C ARG A 109 2.36 -8.12 -10.66
N LEU A 110 2.32 -8.42 -9.37
CA LEU A 110 2.99 -9.56 -8.72
C LEU A 110 2.21 -10.88 -8.82
N LYS A 111 1.16 -10.93 -9.65
CA LYS A 111 0.31 -12.11 -9.91
C LYS A 111 -0.45 -12.63 -8.68
N GLN A 112 -0.59 -11.81 -7.63
CA GLN A 112 -1.38 -12.06 -6.43
C GLN A 112 -2.85 -11.65 -6.64
N ASN A 113 -3.47 -12.15 -7.71
CA ASN A 113 -4.83 -11.77 -8.12
C ASN A 113 -5.90 -12.18 -7.10
N HIS A 114 -5.68 -13.31 -6.42
CA HIS A 114 -6.58 -13.81 -5.38
C HIS A 114 -6.66 -12.84 -4.20
N LEU A 115 -5.48 -12.45 -3.67
CA LEU A 115 -5.36 -11.45 -2.61
C LEU A 115 -5.97 -10.10 -3.01
N ALA A 116 -5.66 -9.62 -4.22
CA ALA A 116 -6.22 -8.37 -4.74
C ALA A 116 -7.76 -8.42 -4.80
N SER A 117 -8.33 -9.56 -5.19
CA SER A 117 -9.77 -9.75 -5.30
C SER A 117 -10.46 -9.77 -3.92
N LYS A 118 -9.90 -10.52 -2.95
CA LYS A 118 -10.39 -10.54 -1.57
C LYS A 118 -10.33 -9.16 -0.92
N LEU A 119 -9.21 -8.47 -1.07
CA LEU A 119 -9.04 -7.12 -0.52
C LEU A 119 -10.04 -6.14 -1.12
N ARG A 120 -10.22 -6.15 -2.45
CA ARG A 120 -11.25 -5.31 -3.11
C ARG A 120 -12.65 -5.62 -2.58
N HIS A 121 -12.99 -6.90 -2.46
CA HIS A 121 -14.30 -7.31 -1.94
C HIS A 121 -14.54 -6.75 -0.53
N LEU A 122 -13.58 -6.89 0.38
CA LEU A 122 -13.66 -6.31 1.72
C LEU A 122 -13.81 -4.78 1.69
N LEU A 123 -12.92 -4.08 0.99
CA LEU A 123 -12.90 -2.60 0.96
C LEU A 123 -14.13 -1.98 0.29
N THR A 124 -14.81 -2.69 -0.61
CA THR A 124 -16.08 -2.23 -1.21
C THR A 124 -17.26 -2.32 -0.24
N ARG A 125 -17.19 -3.20 0.76
CA ARG A 125 -18.24 -3.36 1.77
C ARG A 125 -18.08 -2.37 2.92
N VAL A 126 -16.84 -2.07 3.30
CA VAL A 126 -16.52 -1.12 4.38
C VAL A 126 -16.93 0.29 3.96
N ARG A 127 -17.97 0.83 4.59
CA ARG A 127 -18.53 2.17 4.26
C ARG A 127 -17.72 3.30 4.88
N SER A 128 -17.13 3.07 6.05
CA SER A 128 -16.30 4.08 6.71
C SER A 128 -15.00 4.29 5.95
N ARG A 129 -14.78 5.51 5.47
CA ARG A 129 -13.54 5.91 4.79
C ARG A 129 -12.33 5.72 5.71
N GLU A 130 -12.48 6.04 6.99
CA GLU A 130 -11.44 5.85 8.01
C GLU A 130 -11.07 4.37 8.13
N LEU A 131 -12.04 3.50 8.40
CA LEU A 131 -11.79 2.05 8.54
C LEU A 131 -11.13 1.48 7.29
N ARG A 132 -11.62 1.89 6.11
CA ARG A 132 -11.04 1.49 4.82
C ARG A 132 -9.56 1.88 4.73
N GLN A 133 -9.19 3.12 5.05
CA GLN A 133 -7.79 3.55 5.03
C GLN A 133 -6.93 2.77 6.04
N LYS A 134 -7.43 2.56 7.26
CA LYS A 134 -6.70 1.79 8.29
C LYS A 134 -6.46 0.34 7.83
N LEU A 135 -7.44 -0.31 7.22
CA LEU A 135 -7.28 -1.66 6.66
C LEU A 135 -6.24 -1.71 5.53
N ILE A 136 -6.17 -0.69 4.67
CA ILE A 136 -5.15 -0.60 3.62
C ILE A 136 -3.75 -0.52 4.20
N TRP A 137 -3.55 0.32 5.22
CA TRP A 137 -2.27 0.44 5.92
C TRP A 137 -1.87 -0.84 6.63
N LEU A 138 -2.84 -1.52 7.26
CA LEU A 138 -2.61 -2.79 7.93
C LEU A 138 -2.21 -3.88 6.94
N CYS A 139 -2.88 -3.93 5.78
CA CYS A 139 -2.54 -4.85 4.71
C CYS A 139 -1.12 -4.62 4.18
N TRP A 140 -0.74 -3.36 3.94
CA TRP A 140 0.65 -3.05 3.58
C TRP A 140 1.64 -3.53 4.63
N TYR A 141 1.39 -3.20 5.91
CA TYR A 141 2.26 -3.59 7.01
C TYR A 141 2.40 -5.12 7.12
N ASP A 142 1.29 -5.85 7.12
CA ASP A 142 1.29 -7.29 7.29
C ASP A 142 1.97 -8.00 6.10
N LEU A 143 1.79 -7.51 4.87
CA LEU A 143 2.53 -8.02 3.71
C LEU A 143 4.03 -7.73 3.79
N MET A 144 4.44 -6.58 4.32
CA MET A 144 5.86 -6.26 4.51
C MET A 144 6.50 -7.09 5.64
N MET A 145 5.72 -7.49 6.64
CA MET A 145 6.17 -8.34 7.75
C MET A 145 6.05 -9.84 7.46
N GLY A 146 5.40 -10.24 6.38
CA GLY A 146 5.13 -11.65 6.06
C GLY A 146 4.10 -12.31 6.95
N ALA A 147 3.18 -11.52 7.51
CA ALA A 147 2.02 -12.04 8.20
C ALA A 147 1.00 -12.63 7.20
N PRO A 148 0.21 -13.65 7.60
CA PRO A 148 -0.75 -14.31 6.73
C PRO A 148 -1.99 -13.43 6.53
N VAL A 149 -1.93 -12.51 5.56
CA VAL A 149 -3.02 -11.57 5.26
C VAL A 149 -4.30 -12.27 4.81
N ASP A 150 -4.19 -13.40 4.12
CA ASP A 150 -5.34 -14.19 3.69
C ASP A 150 -6.24 -14.63 4.86
N ASP A 151 -5.66 -14.97 6.01
CA ASP A 151 -6.40 -15.48 7.17
C ASP A 151 -7.36 -14.43 7.72
N TRP A 152 -6.88 -13.19 7.92
CA TRP A 152 -7.75 -12.13 8.43
C TRP A 152 -8.67 -11.58 7.35
N LEU A 153 -8.29 -11.61 6.07
CA LEU A 153 -9.20 -11.26 4.98
C LEU A 153 -10.40 -12.22 4.94
N ASP A 154 -10.17 -13.52 5.13
CA ASP A 154 -11.25 -14.52 5.17
C ASP A 154 -12.12 -14.38 6.41
N MET A 155 -11.52 -14.10 7.56
CA MET A 155 -12.25 -13.79 8.79
C MET A 155 -13.17 -12.57 8.61
N LEU A 156 -12.63 -11.46 8.10
CA LEU A 156 -13.38 -10.22 7.93
C LEU A 156 -14.35 -10.27 6.73
N ALA A 157 -14.16 -11.20 5.80
CA ALA A 157 -15.08 -11.39 4.68
C ALA A 157 -16.50 -11.78 5.12
N LEU A 158 -16.72 -12.24 6.35
CA LEU A 158 -18.06 -12.53 6.88
C LEU A 158 -18.48 -11.57 8.00
N ALA A 159 -17.58 -10.66 8.41
CA ALA A 159 -17.80 -9.75 9.51
C ALA A 159 -18.67 -8.55 9.11
N ASP A 160 -19.43 -8.02 10.07
CA ASP A 160 -20.10 -6.72 9.96
C ASP A 160 -19.16 -5.56 10.32
N ASP A 161 -19.61 -4.31 10.10
CA ASP A 161 -18.81 -3.11 10.36
C ASP A 161 -18.40 -2.99 11.85
N VAL A 162 -19.22 -3.48 12.79
CA VAL A 162 -18.92 -3.46 14.23
C VAL A 162 -17.80 -4.43 14.54
N GLN A 163 -17.89 -5.66 14.03
CA GLN A 163 -16.87 -6.69 14.19
C GLN A 163 -15.53 -6.28 13.55
N ILE A 164 -15.57 -5.68 12.35
CA ILE A 164 -14.37 -5.14 11.69
C ILE A 164 -13.75 -4.04 12.56
N THR A 165 -14.56 -3.15 13.12
CA THR A 165 -14.09 -2.07 14.00
C THR A 165 -13.44 -2.63 15.26
N THR A 166 -14.10 -3.57 15.95
CA THR A 166 -13.54 -4.19 17.16
C THR A 166 -12.24 -4.94 16.88
N TRP A 167 -12.18 -5.69 15.77
CA TRP A 167 -10.95 -6.36 15.36
C TRP A 167 -9.82 -5.36 15.08
N LEU A 168 -10.12 -4.27 14.37
CA LEU A 168 -9.14 -3.24 14.05
C LEU A 168 -8.62 -2.55 15.31
N ILE A 169 -9.48 -2.25 16.29
CA ILE A 169 -9.07 -1.67 17.58
C ILE A 169 -8.04 -2.56 18.26
N HIS A 170 -8.28 -3.87 18.34
CA HIS A 170 -7.31 -4.80 18.92
C HIS A 170 -5.98 -4.81 18.17
N ARG A 171 -6.00 -4.78 16.83
CA ARG A 171 -4.77 -4.67 16.01
C ARG A 171 -4.04 -3.35 16.24
N GLN A 172 -4.77 -2.26 16.48
CA GLN A 172 -4.21 -0.96 16.77
C GLN A 172 -3.54 -0.90 18.16
N GLU A 173 -4.09 -1.61 19.15
CA GLU A 173 -3.51 -1.76 20.50
C GLU A 173 -2.19 -2.54 20.48
N GLU A 174 -2.03 -3.50 19.57
CA GLU A 174 -0.80 -4.29 19.41
C GLU A 174 0.38 -3.49 18.84
N ASN A 175 0.11 -2.44 18.05
CA ASN A 175 1.14 -1.65 17.39
C ASN A 175 0.77 -0.16 17.37
N THR A 176 1.09 0.53 18.46
CA THR A 176 0.81 1.96 18.63
C THR A 176 1.49 2.83 17.58
N VAL A 177 2.71 2.46 17.14
CA VAL A 177 3.45 3.24 16.13
C VAL A 177 2.77 3.18 14.76
N LEU A 178 2.28 2.00 14.37
CA LEU A 178 1.49 1.85 13.15
C LEU A 178 0.16 2.60 13.26
N THR A 179 -0.47 2.55 14.43
CA THR A 179 -1.71 3.29 14.73
C THR A 179 -1.53 4.79 14.58
N ASP A 180 -0.45 5.36 15.10
CA ASP A 180 -0.16 6.79 14.97
C ASP A 180 -0.02 7.21 13.49
N LEU A 181 0.65 6.38 12.68
CA LEU A 181 0.77 6.60 11.22
C LEU A 181 -0.57 6.51 10.49
N MET A 182 -1.40 5.54 10.87
CA MET A 182 -2.75 5.39 10.32
C MET A 182 -3.64 6.58 10.65
N ASP A 183 -3.64 7.02 11.90
CA ASP A 183 -4.47 8.13 12.38
C ASP A 183 -4.03 9.45 11.76
N GLU A 184 -2.71 9.70 11.63
CA GLU A 184 -2.16 10.85 10.91
C GLU A 184 -2.62 10.85 9.44
N TYR A 185 -2.52 9.71 8.76
CA TYR A 185 -2.94 9.60 7.37
C TYR A 185 -4.44 9.83 7.18
N VAL A 186 -5.26 9.22 8.03
CA VAL A 186 -6.72 9.42 8.06
C VAL A 186 -7.03 10.90 8.25
N MET A 187 -6.40 11.56 9.23
CA MET A 187 -6.59 12.98 9.49
C MET A 187 -6.32 13.85 8.26
N PHE A 188 -5.25 13.57 7.50
CA PHE A 188 -4.96 14.32 6.27
C PHE A 188 -5.89 13.99 5.10
N MET A 189 -6.57 12.85 5.11
CA MET A 189 -7.53 12.47 4.06
C MET A 189 -8.95 13.01 4.31
N HIS A 190 -9.25 13.57 5.49
CA HIS A 190 -10.59 14.01 5.90
C HIS A 190 -10.85 15.52 5.81
N TYR A 191 -10.02 16.26 5.07
CA TYR A 191 -10.20 17.71 4.87
C TYR A 191 -11.23 18.03 3.78
#